data_AF-A0A7C4FX94-F1
#
_entry.id   AF-A0A7C4FX94-F1
#
_cell.length_a   1.000
_cell.length_b   1.000
_cell.length_c   1.000
_cell.angle_alpha   90.00
_cell.angle_beta   90.00
_cell.angle_gamma   90.00
#
_symmetry.space_group_name_H-M   'P 1'
#
loop_
_entity.id
_entity.type
_entity.pdbx_description
1 polymer ?
#
loop_
_entity_poly.entity_id
_entity_poly.type
_entity_poly.pdbx_seq_one_letter_code
_entity_poly.pdbx_strand_id
1 'polypeptide(L)'
;MNEIKLRANAKINLFLDVLDKRSDGYHNIETIFQSIDLHDVLTIQKSESINITCNNPKVPLDSTNLVYKAVDILLKDSKKDFGVNI
;
A
#
# COMPACT_ATOMS: atom_id res chain seq x y z
N MET A 1 -1.68 24.48 0.70
CA MET A 1 -0.80 23.30 0.67
C MET A 1 -1.29 22.40 -0.45
N ASN A 2 -0.39 21.84 -1.26
CA ASN A 2 -0.79 20.99 -2.39
C ASN A 2 -1.17 19.61 -1.85
N GLU A 3 -2.43 19.24 -2.02
CA GLU A 3 -2.99 17.93 -1.74
C GLU A 3 -3.05 17.13 -3.04
N ILE A 4 -2.73 15.84 -2.98
CA ILE A 4 -2.90 14.92 -4.12
C ILE A 4 -3.90 13.84 -3.70
N LYS A 5 -4.88 13.56 -4.56
CA LYS A 5 -5.82 12.44 -4.39
C LYS A 5 -5.60 11.39 -5.48
N LEU A 6 -5.49 10.14 -5.08
CA LEU A 6 -5.23 9.00 -5.96
C LEU A 6 -6.23 7.88 -5.69
N ARG A 7 -6.53 7.10 -6.72
CA ARG A 7 -7.29 5.86 -6.60
C ARG A 7 -6.34 4.68 -6.50
N ALA A 8 -6.51 3.86 -5.46
CA ALA A 8 -5.83 2.57 -5.31
C ALA A 8 -6.83 1.45 -5.66
N ASN A 9 -6.83 1.04 -6.93
CA ASN A 9 -7.78 0.05 -7.44
C ASN A 9 -7.55 -1.32 -6.80
N ALA A 10 -8.65 -1.98 -6.44
CA ALA A 10 -8.67 -3.36 -6.04
C ALA A 10 -8.37 -4.28 -7.24
N LYS A 11 -8.02 -5.52 -6.92
CA LYS A 11 -7.84 -6.58 -7.91
C LYS A 11 -8.69 -7.78 -7.56
N ILE A 12 -8.96 -8.60 -8.57
CA ILE A 12 -9.41 -9.99 -8.43
C ILE A 12 -8.41 -10.90 -9.14
N ASN A 13 -8.34 -12.16 -8.71
CA ASN A 13 -7.65 -13.21 -9.45
C ASN A 13 -8.71 -13.92 -10.30
N LEU A 14 -8.66 -13.79 -11.63
CA LEU A 14 -9.55 -14.52 -12.54
C LEU A 14 -9.17 -15.99 -12.67
N PHE A 15 -7.90 -16.28 -12.39
CA PHE A 15 -7.32 -17.61 -12.29
C PHE A 15 -6.26 -17.59 -11.19
N LEU A 16 -6.11 -18.70 -10.48
CA LEU A 16 -5.07 -18.89 -9.47
C LEU A 16 -4.75 -20.38 -9.38
N ASP A 17 -3.49 -20.73 -9.64
CA ASP A 17 -2.94 -22.06 -9.41
C ASP A 17 -1.72 -21.98 -8.50
N VAL A 18 -1.59 -22.97 -7.61
CA VAL A 18 -0.52 -23.06 -6.62
C VAL A 18 0.37 -24.23 -7.01
N LEU A 19 1.58 -23.93 -7.46
CA LEU A 19 2.45 -24.90 -8.10
C LEU A 19 3.23 -25.74 -7.08
N ASP A 20 3.93 -25.07 -6.16
CA ASP A 20 4.76 -25.69 -5.15
C ASP A 20 5.07 -24.74 -3.99
N LYS A 21 5.55 -25.31 -2.88
CA LYS A 21 5.99 -24.56 -1.70
C LYS A 21 7.49 -24.25 -1.80
N ARG A 22 7.82 -22.98 -1.59
CA ARG A 22 9.19 -22.45 -1.58
C ARG A 22 9.86 -22.64 -0.21
N SER A 23 11.19 -22.59 -0.20
CA SER A 23 12.00 -22.68 1.02
C SER A 23 11.85 -21.47 1.95
N ASP A 24 11.43 -20.32 1.44
CA ASP A 24 11.18 -19.09 2.21
C ASP A 24 9.79 -19.04 2.87
N GLY A 25 9.02 -20.13 2.78
CA GLY A 25 7.69 -20.24 3.37
C GLY A 25 6.54 -19.73 2.49
N TYR A 26 6.82 -19.17 1.30
CA TYR A 26 5.81 -18.81 0.31
C TYR A 26 5.52 -19.97 -0.67
N HIS A 27 4.65 -19.72 -1.65
CA HIS A 27 4.36 -20.65 -2.74
C HIS A 27 4.67 -20.00 -4.09
N ASN A 28 5.14 -20.80 -5.04
CA ASN A 28 5.09 -20.42 -6.45
C ASN A 28 3.64 -20.50 -6.92
N ILE A 29 3.16 -19.45 -7.58
CA ILE A 29 1.79 -19.38 -8.09
C ILE A 29 1.78 -18.92 -9.55
N GLU A 30 0.77 -19.38 -10.29
CA GLU A 30 0.39 -18.83 -11.58
C GLU A 30 -1.00 -18.19 -11.43
N THR A 31 -1.18 -16.97 -11.93
CA THR A 31 -2.42 -16.21 -11.70
C THR A 31 -2.67 -15.20 -12.81
N ILE A 32 -3.94 -14.95 -13.11
CA ILE A 32 -4.37 -13.85 -13.97
C ILE A 32 -4.97 -12.77 -13.08
N PHE A 33 -4.25 -11.67 -12.89
CA PHE A 33 -4.73 -10.51 -12.16
C PHE A 33 -5.58 -9.61 -13.05
N GLN A 34 -6.71 -9.16 -12.52
CA GLN A 34 -7.55 -8.14 -13.14
C GLN A 34 -7.81 -7.02 -12.13
N SER A 35 -7.37 -5.81 -12.45
CA SER A 35 -7.80 -4.61 -11.71
C SER A 35 -9.26 -4.31 -12.02
N ILE A 36 -10.00 -3.85 -11.02
CA ILE A 36 -11.42 -3.49 -11.15
C ILE A 36 -11.64 -2.06 -10.66
N ASP A 37 -12.82 -1.51 -10.95
CA ASP A 37 -13.16 -0.12 -10.60
C ASP A 37 -13.39 0.10 -9.08
N LEU A 38 -13.55 -0.96 -8.28
CA LEU A 38 -13.59 -0.83 -6.82
C LEU A 38 -12.22 -0.36 -6.31
N HIS A 39 -12.16 0.70 -5.51
CA HIS A 39 -10.89 1.30 -5.09
C HIS A 39 -10.98 1.98 -3.73
N ASP A 40 -9.82 2.10 -3.09
CA ASP A 40 -9.61 3.05 -2.00
C ASP A 40 -9.22 4.43 -2.58
N VAL A 41 -9.47 5.49 -1.82
CA VAL A 41 -9.01 6.85 -2.15
C VAL A 41 -7.93 7.26 -1.16
N LEU A 42 -6.72 7.48 -1.66
CA LEU A 42 -5.60 7.99 -0.87
C LEU A 42 -5.53 9.51 -1.02
N THR A 43 -5.51 10.23 0.09
CA THR A 43 -5.32 11.68 0.12
C THR A 43 -3.98 11.97 0.78
N ILE A 44 -3.03 12.53 0.03
CA ILE A 44 -1.65 12.69 0.49
C ILE A 44 -1.32 14.16 0.56
N GLN A 45 -0.79 14.58 1.71
CA GLN A 45 -0.33 15.93 1.97
C GLN A 45 1.04 15.90 2.63
N LYS A 46 1.90 16.87 2.29
CA LYS A 46 3.21 17.03 2.94
C LYS A 46 3.02 17.38 4.42
N SER A 47 3.85 16.82 5.29
CA SER A 47 3.90 17.07 6.73
C SER A 47 5.33 16.96 7.27
N GLU A 48 5.49 17.01 8.59
CA GLU A 48 6.79 16.85 9.27
C GLU A 48 7.09 15.38 9.63
N SER A 49 6.05 14.54 9.80
CA SER A 49 6.16 13.13 10.16
C SER A 49 5.22 12.26 9.33
N ILE A 50 5.45 10.94 9.28
CA ILE A 50 4.53 10.01 8.61
C ILE A 50 3.33 9.79 9.53
N ASN A 51 2.14 10.21 9.10
CA ASN A 51 0.88 10.02 9.83
C ASN A 51 -0.12 9.30 8.93
N ILE A 52 -0.76 8.24 9.43
CA ILE A 52 -1.77 7.48 8.71
C ILE A 52 -3.12 7.68 9.38
N THR A 53 -4.13 8.01 8.59
CA THR A 53 -5.54 8.03 9.00
C THR A 53 -6.35 7.12 8.09
N CYS A 54 -7.42 6.54 8.63
CA CYS A 54 -8.30 5.69 7.84
C CYS A 54 -9.72 5.78 8.38
N ASN A 55 -10.72 5.73 7.49
CA ASN A 55 -12.13 5.68 7.86
C ASN A 55 -12.58 4.29 8.35
N ASN A 56 -11.70 3.28 8.30
CA ASN A 56 -11.96 1.94 8.79
C ASN A 56 -11.15 1.65 10.05
N PRO A 57 -11.79 1.47 11.23
CA PRO A 57 -11.09 1.29 12.50
C PRO A 57 -10.32 -0.04 12.60
N LYS A 58 -10.53 -0.98 11.67
CA LYS A 58 -9.79 -2.25 11.61
C LYS A 58 -8.42 -2.11 10.95
N VAL A 59 -8.14 -1.00 10.29
CA VAL A 59 -6.87 -0.77 9.60
C VAL A 59 -5.87 -0.19 10.60
N PRO A 60 -4.70 -0.81 10.80
CA PRO A 60 -3.66 -0.25 11.68
C PRO A 60 -3.24 1.14 11.19
N LEU A 61 -3.04 2.08 12.11
CA LEU A 61 -2.64 3.46 11.80
C LEU A 61 -1.16 3.74 12.16
N ASP A 62 -0.45 2.73 12.64
CA ASP A 62 0.94 2.80 13.05
C ASP A 62 1.90 2.23 11.98
N SER A 63 3.16 2.04 12.37
CA SER A 63 4.22 1.50 11.51
C SER A 63 3.99 0.07 11.00
N THR A 64 2.98 -0.65 11.50
CA THR A 64 2.61 -1.97 10.97
C THR A 64 1.83 -1.87 9.65
N ASN A 65 1.23 -0.72 9.35
CA ASN A 65 0.51 -0.46 8.10
C ASN A 65 1.47 -0.51 6.88
N LEU A 66 1.05 -1.19 5.80
CA LEU A 66 1.85 -1.31 4.58
C LEU A 66 2.11 0.04 3.89
N VAL A 67 1.18 0.99 3.97
CA VAL A 67 1.35 2.35 3.45
C VAL A 67 2.46 3.07 4.21
N TYR A 68 2.48 2.97 5.55
CA TYR A 68 3.56 3.54 6.37
C TYR A 68 4.92 2.99 5.94
N LYS A 69 5.02 1.66 5.83
CA LYS A 69 6.26 0.98 5.42
C LYS A 69 6.71 1.41 4.02
N ALA A 70 5.78 1.53 3.06
CA ALA A 70 6.09 1.99 1.72
C ALA A 70 6.64 3.43 1.70
N VAL A 71 6.02 4.33 2.47
CA VAL A 71 6.47 5.72 2.61
C VAL A 71 7.85 5.80 3.26
N ASP A 72 8.07 5.07 4.36
CA ASP A 72 9.35 5.04 5.06
C ASP A 72 10.49 4.56 4.13
N ILE A 73 10.26 3.51 3.34
CA ILE A 73 11.22 3.03 2.33
C ILE A 73 11.45 4.11 1.26
N LEU A 74 10.39 4.73 0.73
CA LEU A 74 10.49 5.73 -0.33
C LEU A 74 11.22 7.00 0.11
N LEU A 75 10.98 7.49 1.33
CA LEU A 75 11.66 8.66 1.88
C LEU A 75 13.16 8.39 2.09
N LYS A 76 13.49 7.20 2.60
CA LYS A 76 14.89 6.74 2.77
C LYS A 76 15.61 6.65 1.42
N ASP A 77 14.98 6.05 0.41
CA ASP A 77 15.55 5.90 -0.93
C ASP A 77 15.73 7.25 -1.65
N SER A 78 14.71 8.12 -1.57
CA SER A 78 14.72 9.44 -2.21
C SER A 78 15.52 10.51 -1.46
N LYS A 79 16.05 10.20 -0.28
CA LYS A 79 16.78 11.12 0.63
C LYS A 79 15.99 12.40 0.92
N LYS A 80 14.66 12.29 1.04
CA LYS A 80 13.79 13.42 1.36
C LYS A 80 13.60 13.50 2.87
N ASP A 81 13.72 14.71 3.38
CA ASP A 81 13.58 15.02 4.81
C ASP A 81 12.25 15.72 5.07
N PHE A 82 11.15 15.02 4.76
CA PHE A 82 9.80 15.47 5.08
C PHE A 82 8.90 14.26 5.36
N GLY A 83 7.81 14.47 6.08
CA GLY A 83 6.76 13.48 6.31
C GLY A 83 5.57 13.64 5.39
N VAL A 84 4.62 12.71 5.49
CA VAL A 84 3.34 12.81 4.79
C VAL A 84 2.19 12.43 5.70
N ASN A 85 1.09 13.17 5.58
CA ASN A 85 -0.21 12.79 6.10
C ASN A 85 -0.95 12.05 4.99
N ILE A 86 -1.43 10.86 5.31
CA ILE A 86 -2.15 9.97 4.38
C ILE A 86 -3.47 9.53 5.01
#